data_AF-A0A2N7VHC9-F1
#
_entry.id   AF-A0A2N7VHC9-F1
#
_cell.length_a   1.000
_cell.length_b   1.000
_cell.length_c   1.000
_cell.angle_alpha   90.00
_cell.angle_beta   90.00
_cell.angle_gamma   90.00
#
_symmetry.space_group_name_H-M   'P 1'
#
loop_
_entity.id
_entity.type
_entity.pdbx_description
1 polymer ?
#
loop_
_entity_poly.entity_id
_entity_poly.type
_entity_poly.pdbx_seq_one_letter_code
_entity_poly.pdbx_strand_id
1 'polypeptide(L)'
;MSTHLRQVFPRPGANVPAAGASAATRRRQLSVGRRKASDGAKKSATRSDILPIAPIIVRSAEPMPGIVRATGRGFAPAADWPIGLPMVPNLVSRSALFSCVRTVVPNEPDEDASAPRIVGVVIEKRVASTSQYKVVYRGEVLNQADGEVWQVAILTARQAGAAGLPVTFSLNEWCRVLNRRENDQRTNTAIVRSLKRLMGAFLMVENRESGEDVWVNLIERVKRDPTSGRYMISINPLIVSLFTDDVTEIDLRRKARLRSSLAKWMHDYFSTHSHPIPMALERLQELSGMAANTALRNVRIKVREAIEELQTCEPPLFAKGTVIERDKLHVVKATNSLFRPPKPVVVATVPPKAVMPLADDISDALAERDRRSTAEKAAARQRSRVAL
;
A
#
# COMPACT_ATOMS: atom_id res chain seq x y z
N MET A 1 55.25 1.36 -13.63
CA MET A 1 55.54 0.17 -12.81
C MET A 1 55.95 0.65 -11.42
N SER A 2 55.32 0.12 -10.37
CA SER A 2 55.17 0.58 -8.98
C SER A 2 56.44 1.12 -8.29
N THR A 3 56.46 2.26 -7.58
CA THR A 3 55.97 2.57 -6.19
C THR A 3 56.28 1.50 -5.14
N HIS A 4 57.28 1.65 -4.26
CA HIS A 4 57.43 2.49 -3.04
C HIS A 4 56.89 1.89 -1.73
N LEU A 5 57.76 1.92 -0.70
CA LEU A 5 57.56 2.06 0.77
C LEU A 5 58.60 1.17 1.48
N ARG A 6 59.36 1.58 2.52
CA ARG A 6 58.99 2.19 3.81
C ARG A 6 60.29 2.44 4.60
N GLN A 7 60.32 3.43 5.52
CA GLN A 7 60.93 3.36 6.88
C GLN A 7 60.82 4.77 7.54
N VAL A 8 60.10 4.99 8.66
CA VAL A 8 60.33 4.66 10.11
C VAL A 8 60.95 5.85 10.89
N PHE A 9 60.11 6.52 11.72
CA PHE A 9 60.28 7.11 13.09
C PHE A 9 61.53 7.95 13.48
N PRO A 10 61.59 8.66 14.66
CA PRO A 10 60.58 9.25 15.57
C PRO A 10 60.87 10.72 16.06
N ARG A 11 59.85 11.32 16.72
CA ARG A 11 59.72 12.31 17.85
C ARG A 11 60.96 12.88 18.62
N PRO A 12 60.82 13.84 19.59
CA PRO A 12 59.84 14.92 19.89
C PRO A 12 60.43 16.25 20.48
N GLY A 13 59.57 17.23 20.82
CA GLY A 13 59.80 18.31 21.82
C GLY A 13 60.09 19.70 21.24
N ALA A 14 59.76 20.86 21.81
CA ALA A 14 59.01 21.32 22.98
C ALA A 14 58.86 22.87 22.88
N ASN A 15 58.01 23.49 23.72
CA ASN A 15 57.99 24.91 24.16
C ASN A 15 57.42 26.05 23.25
N VAL A 16 56.14 26.46 23.47
CA VAL A 16 55.64 27.55 24.37
C VAL A 16 56.46 28.88 24.42
N PRO A 17 55.91 30.11 24.63
CA PRO A 17 54.71 30.81 24.10
C PRO A 17 54.94 32.35 23.85
N ALA A 18 53.85 33.13 23.77
CA ALA A 18 53.72 34.60 24.04
C ALA A 18 54.27 35.56 22.96
N ALA A 19 53.81 36.79 22.75
CA ALA A 19 52.65 37.62 23.08
C ALA A 19 52.85 38.96 22.32
N GLY A 20 51.80 39.79 22.18
CA GLY A 20 51.91 41.22 21.80
C GLY A 20 51.21 41.58 20.49
N ALA A 21 50.06 42.26 20.54
CA ALA A 21 49.92 43.73 20.44
C ALA A 21 50.04 44.19 18.97
N SER A 22 49.23 45.08 18.38
CA SER A 22 48.47 46.22 18.86
C SER A 22 47.57 46.74 17.70
N ALA A 23 46.50 47.46 18.05
CA ALA A 23 45.90 48.65 17.39
C ALA A 23 45.86 48.78 15.85
N ALA A 24 44.93 49.47 15.20
CA ALA A 24 43.64 50.11 15.43
C ALA A 24 43.29 50.71 14.04
N THR A 25 42.02 50.89 13.69
CA THR A 25 41.53 52.13 13.01
C THR A 25 40.01 52.05 12.78
N ARG A 26 39.36 53.15 13.19
CA ARG A 26 37.93 53.46 13.17
C ARG A 26 37.34 53.56 11.76
N ARG A 27 36.03 53.28 11.63
CA ARG A 27 35.07 54.25 11.02
C ARG A 27 33.62 54.01 11.44
N ARG A 28 32.90 55.14 11.48
CA ARG A 28 31.62 55.47 12.12
C ARG A 28 30.35 54.90 11.46
N GLN A 29 29.40 54.59 12.35
CA GLN A 29 27.96 54.98 12.35
C GLN A 29 26.96 54.23 11.45
N LEU A 30 25.98 53.58 12.09
CA LEU A 30 24.56 53.99 12.14
C LEU A 30 23.74 53.00 12.99
N SER A 31 23.30 53.45 14.16
CA SER A 31 22.11 52.94 14.87
C SER A 31 20.86 53.44 14.11
N VAL A 32 19.76 52.71 13.96
CA VAL A 32 18.74 52.41 14.98
C VAL A 32 17.75 51.41 14.36
N GLY A 33 17.22 50.47 15.16
CA GLY A 33 15.85 49.98 14.95
C GLY A 33 15.60 48.46 14.92
N ARG A 34 16.17 47.66 15.82
CA ARG A 34 15.75 46.25 15.99
C ARG A 34 14.60 46.18 17.00
N ARG A 35 13.36 45.99 16.51
CA ARG A 35 12.22 45.60 17.35
C ARG A 35 12.52 44.23 17.97
N LYS A 36 12.55 44.16 19.30
CA LYS A 36 12.52 42.92 20.08
C LYS A 36 11.16 42.25 19.84
N ALA A 37 11.15 41.13 19.12
CA ALA A 37 10.08 40.15 19.26
C ALA A 37 10.41 39.28 20.49
N SER A 38 9.45 39.22 21.39
CA SER A 38 9.48 38.47 22.64
C SER A 38 9.86 37.00 22.43
N ASP A 39 10.79 36.55 23.27
CA ASP A 39 11.23 35.16 23.38
C ASP A 39 10.06 34.32 23.95
N GLY A 40 9.28 33.72 23.04
CA GLY A 40 8.25 32.75 23.39
C GLY A 40 8.93 31.45 23.78
N ALA A 41 9.10 31.23 25.08
CA ALA A 41 9.57 29.97 25.64
C ALA A 41 8.78 28.81 25.00
N LYS A 42 9.49 27.95 24.24
CA LYS A 42 8.94 26.71 23.70
C LYS A 42 8.52 25.83 24.87
N LYS A 43 7.23 25.84 25.21
CA LYS A 43 6.67 24.92 26.20
C LYS A 43 6.83 23.50 25.66
N SER A 44 7.75 22.75 26.27
CA SER A 44 7.84 21.29 26.14
C SER A 44 6.50 20.69 26.57
N ALA A 45 5.93 19.83 25.73
CA ALA A 45 4.64 19.19 26.01
C ALA A 45 4.72 18.39 27.31
N THR A 46 3.99 18.82 28.33
CA THR A 46 3.85 18.12 29.61
C THR A 46 3.06 16.83 29.42
N ARG A 47 3.53 15.77 30.08
CA ARG A 47 2.99 14.38 30.09
C ARG A 47 1.52 14.28 30.56
N SER A 48 0.91 15.38 31.00
CA SER A 48 -0.39 15.42 31.67
C SER A 48 -1.61 15.35 30.75
N ASP A 49 -1.45 15.57 29.44
CA ASP A 49 -2.55 15.45 28.45
C ASP A 49 -2.49 14.12 27.67
N ILE A 50 -1.67 13.19 28.14
CA ILE A 50 -1.44 11.88 27.52
C ILE A 50 -2.16 10.85 28.38
N LEU A 51 -3.26 10.29 27.88
CA LEU A 51 -3.80 9.06 28.47
C LEU A 51 -2.84 7.91 28.11
N PRO A 52 -2.29 7.17 29.10
CA PRO A 52 -1.56 5.95 28.83
C PRO A 52 -2.52 4.92 28.25
N ILE A 53 -2.16 4.35 27.11
CA ILE A 53 -2.86 3.21 26.51
C ILE A 53 -2.61 1.98 27.39
N ALA A 54 -3.67 1.42 27.98
CA ALA A 54 -3.64 0.09 28.56
C ALA A 54 -3.25 -0.94 27.47
N PRO A 55 -2.59 -2.07 27.82
CA PRO A 55 -2.23 -3.09 26.83
C PRO A 55 -3.47 -3.49 26.02
N ILE A 56 -3.42 -3.24 24.72
CA ILE A 56 -4.51 -3.55 23.79
C ILE A 56 -4.64 -5.08 23.71
N ILE A 57 -5.63 -5.62 24.40
CA ILE A 57 -6.08 -7.00 24.23
C ILE A 57 -6.84 -7.04 22.90
N VAL A 58 -6.28 -7.73 21.90
CA VAL A 58 -6.98 -8.06 20.65
C VAL A 58 -7.98 -9.18 20.94
N ARG A 59 -9.02 -8.86 21.72
CA ARG A 59 -10.29 -9.58 21.81
C ARG A 59 -11.38 -8.56 22.14
N SER A 60 -12.39 -8.50 21.27
CA SER A 60 -13.67 -7.79 21.38
C SER A 60 -13.63 -6.31 21.80
N ALA A 61 -13.90 -5.46 20.81
CA ALA A 61 -14.67 -4.21 20.89
C ALA A 61 -14.71 -3.47 22.25
N GLU A 62 -13.71 -2.65 22.53
CA GLU A 62 -13.93 -1.37 23.23
C GLU A 62 -13.13 -0.26 22.56
N PRO A 63 -13.71 0.94 22.39
CA PRO A 63 -13.04 2.07 21.76
C PRO A 63 -11.90 2.60 22.64
N MET A 64 -10.73 2.76 22.03
CA MET A 64 -9.52 3.31 22.66
C MET A 64 -9.78 4.71 23.24
N PRO A 65 -9.43 5.00 24.51
CA PRO A 65 -9.61 6.33 25.08
C PRO A 65 -8.55 7.32 24.54
N GLY A 66 -8.99 8.50 24.09
CA GLY A 66 -8.11 9.62 23.70
C GLY A 66 -8.34 10.24 22.31
N ILE A 67 -9.42 9.90 21.61
CA ILE A 67 -9.70 10.44 20.27
C ILE A 67 -10.61 11.67 20.37
N VAL A 68 -10.06 12.84 20.02
CA VAL A 68 -10.86 14.05 19.82
C VAL A 68 -11.35 14.06 18.37
N ARG A 69 -12.67 13.94 18.18
CA ARG A 69 -13.34 14.20 16.90
C ARG A 69 -12.98 15.61 16.43
N ALA A 70 -12.19 15.73 15.37
CA ALA A 70 -11.91 17.04 14.80
C ALA A 70 -13.22 17.62 14.24
N THR A 71 -13.66 18.76 14.77
CA THR A 71 -14.84 19.50 14.31
C THR A 71 -14.53 20.19 12.98
N GLY A 72 -14.49 19.43 11.89
CA GLY A 72 -14.38 19.96 10.53
C GLY A 72 -15.45 19.33 9.64
N ARG A 73 -16.19 20.15 8.88
CA ARG A 73 -17.09 19.65 7.83
C ARG A 73 -16.25 18.89 6.80
N GLY A 74 -16.53 17.59 6.63
CA GLY A 74 -15.98 16.80 5.53
C GLY A 74 -16.48 17.34 4.18
N PHE A 75 -15.63 17.25 3.14
CA PHE A 75 -15.93 17.69 1.77
C PHE A 75 -16.42 16.55 0.85
N ALA A 76 -16.76 15.40 1.43
CA ALA A 76 -17.48 14.28 0.80
C ALA A 76 -18.41 13.69 1.88
N PRO A 77 -19.55 13.05 1.53
CA PRO A 77 -20.34 12.36 2.53
C PRO A 77 -19.44 11.30 3.18
N ALA A 78 -19.31 11.38 4.50
CA ALA A 78 -18.61 10.36 5.25
C ALA A 78 -19.32 9.01 5.02
N ALA A 79 -18.53 7.95 4.84
CA ALA A 79 -19.07 6.61 4.65
C ALA A 79 -18.80 5.78 5.89
N ASP A 80 -19.83 5.13 6.43
CA ASP A 80 -19.67 4.27 7.59
C ASP A 80 -18.79 3.07 7.25
N TRP A 81 -17.87 2.73 8.14
CA TRP A 81 -17.10 1.50 7.99
C TRP A 81 -18.02 0.29 8.14
N PRO A 82 -17.83 -0.79 7.37
CA PRO A 82 -18.61 -2.01 7.53
C PRO A 82 -18.48 -2.54 8.97
N ILE A 83 -19.62 -2.89 9.57
CA ILE A 83 -19.68 -3.38 10.95
C ILE A 83 -18.87 -4.69 11.06
N GLY A 84 -17.96 -4.75 12.04
CA GLY A 84 -17.15 -5.93 12.34
C GLY A 84 -15.70 -5.62 12.71
N LEU A 85 -14.86 -6.66 12.65
CA LEU A 85 -13.44 -6.59 12.96
C LEU A 85 -12.66 -5.72 11.96
N PRO A 86 -11.49 -5.20 12.35
CA PRO A 86 -10.61 -4.43 11.48
C PRO A 86 -10.01 -5.28 10.34
N MET A 87 -10.81 -5.53 9.31
CA MET A 87 -10.42 -6.33 8.14
C MET A 87 -9.77 -5.48 7.04
N VAL A 88 -8.95 -6.12 6.22
CA VAL A 88 -8.27 -5.54 5.06
C VAL A 88 -8.80 -6.19 3.77
N PRO A 89 -8.96 -5.44 2.66
CA PRO A 89 -9.39 -5.99 1.38
C PRO A 89 -8.39 -7.01 0.87
N ASN A 90 -8.87 -8.20 0.52
CA ASN A 90 -8.01 -9.24 -0.04
C ASN A 90 -7.44 -8.86 -1.39
N LEU A 91 -8.08 -7.93 -2.10
CA LEU A 91 -7.49 -7.25 -3.25
C LEU A 91 -6.06 -6.77 -2.99
N VAL A 92 -5.84 -6.18 -1.82
CA VAL A 92 -4.55 -5.64 -1.42
C VAL A 92 -3.62 -6.76 -0.96
N SER A 93 -4.13 -7.69 -0.13
CA SER A 93 -3.33 -8.79 0.44
C SER A 93 -2.93 -9.87 -0.57
N ARG A 94 -3.69 -10.04 -1.65
CA ARG A 94 -3.49 -11.05 -2.72
C ARG A 94 -2.82 -10.47 -3.97
N SER A 95 -2.24 -9.27 -3.89
CA SER A 95 -1.64 -8.59 -5.04
C SER A 95 -0.21 -8.11 -4.79
N ALA A 96 0.45 -7.71 -5.88
CA ALA A 96 1.77 -7.08 -5.89
C ALA A 96 1.72 -5.56 -5.63
N LEU A 97 0.61 -5.03 -5.09
CA LEU A 97 0.46 -3.60 -4.81
C LEU A 97 1.54 -3.12 -3.83
N PHE A 98 1.68 -3.84 -2.72
CA PHE A 98 2.79 -3.68 -1.77
C PHE A 98 3.87 -4.71 -2.09
N SER A 99 4.81 -4.34 -2.94
CA SER A 99 5.81 -5.27 -3.46
C SER A 99 6.92 -5.59 -2.45
N CYS A 100 7.64 -6.69 -2.68
CA CYS A 100 8.84 -7.05 -1.93
C CYS A 100 10.11 -6.28 -2.37
N VAL A 101 9.95 -5.19 -3.13
CA VAL A 101 11.06 -4.33 -3.59
C VAL A 101 11.55 -3.45 -2.43
N ARG A 102 12.86 -3.20 -2.36
CA ARG A 102 13.45 -2.28 -1.38
C ARG A 102 13.36 -0.84 -1.89
N THR A 103 12.94 0.07 -1.02
CA THR A 103 13.04 1.52 -1.28
C THR A 103 14.45 1.98 -0.95
N VAL A 104 15.14 2.56 -1.92
CA VAL A 104 16.46 3.19 -1.75
C VAL A 104 16.27 4.69 -1.55
N VAL A 105 16.67 5.24 -0.40
CA VAL A 105 16.58 6.68 -0.14
C VAL A 105 17.71 7.38 -0.92
N PRO A 106 17.42 8.39 -1.76
CA PRO A 106 18.49 9.15 -2.40
C PRO A 106 19.44 9.76 -1.35
N ASN A 107 20.74 9.58 -1.55
CA ASN A 107 21.84 10.15 -0.74
C ASN A 107 22.11 9.53 0.65
N GLU A 108 21.65 8.30 0.95
CA GLU A 108 22.20 7.51 2.08
C GLU A 108 23.25 6.51 1.55
N PRO A 109 24.42 6.33 2.21
CA PRO A 109 25.38 5.29 1.83
C PRO A 109 24.76 3.92 2.04
N ASP A 110 24.64 3.14 0.96
CA ASP A 110 24.05 1.80 0.93
C ASP A 110 25.18 0.75 1.00
N GLU A 111 25.05 -0.23 1.90
CA GLU A 111 26.00 -1.35 2.04
C GLU A 111 25.77 -2.46 0.98
N ASP A 112 24.61 -2.51 0.30
CA ASP A 112 24.22 -3.60 -0.61
C ASP A 112 23.85 -3.12 -2.03
N ALA A 113 24.85 -3.04 -2.93
CA ALA A 113 24.71 -2.50 -4.28
C ALA A 113 23.89 -3.35 -5.29
N SER A 114 23.38 -4.53 -4.91
CA SER A 114 22.87 -5.55 -5.84
C SER A 114 21.33 -5.57 -6.03
N ALA A 115 20.55 -4.84 -5.24
CA ALA A 115 19.08 -4.85 -5.34
C ALA A 115 18.52 -3.84 -6.37
N PRO A 116 17.44 -4.19 -7.11
CA PRO A 116 16.82 -3.29 -8.07
C PRO A 116 16.22 -2.03 -7.40
N ARG A 117 16.51 -0.88 -8.02
CA ARG A 117 16.35 0.49 -7.51
C ARG A 117 15.05 1.11 -8.02
N ILE A 118 14.06 1.47 -7.20
CA ILE A 118 12.96 2.34 -7.68
C ILE A 118 12.42 3.22 -6.54
N VAL A 119 12.73 4.51 -6.58
CA VAL A 119 12.05 5.57 -5.81
C VAL A 119 11.80 6.74 -6.75
N GLY A 120 10.61 7.33 -6.71
CA GLY A 120 10.23 8.46 -7.57
C GLY A 120 9.80 8.10 -9.00
N VAL A 121 9.74 6.82 -9.36
CA VAL A 121 9.15 6.42 -10.65
C VAL A 121 7.66 6.23 -10.44
N VAL A 122 6.88 7.20 -10.92
CA VAL A 122 5.45 7.03 -11.10
C VAL A 122 5.26 6.01 -12.22
N ILE A 123 4.74 4.86 -11.85
CA ILE A 123 4.39 3.81 -12.81
C ILE A 123 2.89 3.77 -12.96
N GLU A 124 2.44 3.55 -14.19
CA GLU A 124 1.12 3.00 -14.44
C GLU A 124 1.31 1.53 -14.82
N LYS A 125 0.83 0.61 -13.99
CA LYS A 125 0.94 -0.82 -14.28
C LYS A 125 -0.31 -1.57 -13.88
N ARG A 126 -0.58 -2.64 -14.62
CA ARG A 126 -1.46 -3.70 -14.13
C ARG A 126 -0.77 -4.39 -12.96
N VAL A 127 -1.44 -4.43 -11.81
CA VAL A 127 -0.92 -5.13 -10.62
C VAL A 127 -1.27 -6.60 -10.72
N ALA A 128 -0.26 -7.47 -10.58
CA ALA A 128 -0.49 -8.91 -10.46
C ALA A 128 -1.39 -9.15 -9.24
N SER A 129 -2.57 -9.72 -9.48
CA SER A 129 -3.63 -9.95 -8.50
C SER A 129 -4.31 -11.30 -8.79
N THR A 130 -5.15 -11.78 -7.88
CA THR A 130 -6.01 -12.96 -8.09
C THR A 130 -7.10 -12.69 -9.13
N SER A 131 -7.66 -13.76 -9.73
CA SER A 131 -8.52 -13.71 -10.93
C SER A 131 -9.76 -12.81 -10.84
N GLN A 132 -10.27 -12.61 -9.63
CA GLN A 132 -11.50 -11.85 -9.33
C GLN A 132 -11.38 -10.35 -9.65
N TYR A 133 -10.18 -9.78 -9.55
CA TYR A 133 -9.97 -8.35 -9.69
C TYR A 133 -9.02 -8.02 -10.83
N LYS A 134 -9.27 -6.90 -11.49
CA LYS A 134 -8.32 -6.27 -12.40
C LYS A 134 -7.95 -4.92 -11.82
N VAL A 135 -6.71 -4.82 -11.34
CA VAL A 135 -6.17 -3.62 -10.71
C VAL A 135 -5.19 -2.95 -11.65
N VAL A 136 -5.44 -1.68 -11.95
CA VAL A 136 -4.45 -0.78 -12.52
C VAL A 136 -4.04 0.20 -11.44
N TYR A 137 -2.73 0.30 -11.23
CA TYR A 137 -2.14 1.18 -10.24
C TYR A 137 -1.38 2.30 -10.93
N ARG A 138 -1.58 3.53 -10.45
CA ARG A 138 -0.80 4.70 -10.84
C ARG A 138 -0.20 5.37 -9.60
N GLY A 139 1.13 5.47 -9.56
CA GLY A 139 1.84 6.11 -8.45
C GLY A 139 3.27 5.61 -8.30
N GLU A 140 3.96 6.04 -7.25
CA GLU A 140 5.28 5.51 -6.92
C GLU A 140 5.22 4.02 -6.55
N VAL A 141 6.28 3.26 -6.78
CA VAL A 141 6.33 1.85 -6.34
C VAL A 141 6.21 1.77 -4.82
N LEU A 142 5.18 1.05 -4.35
CA LEU A 142 4.94 0.81 -2.93
C LEU A 142 5.62 -0.50 -2.49
N ASN A 143 6.17 -0.47 -1.27
CA ASN A 143 6.83 -1.61 -0.65
C ASN A 143 6.04 -2.13 0.57
N GLN A 144 6.56 -3.16 1.22
CA GLN A 144 5.93 -3.72 2.42
C GLN A 144 5.85 -2.75 3.62
N ALA A 145 6.82 -1.85 3.78
CA ALA A 145 6.76 -0.82 4.82
C ALA A 145 5.66 0.23 4.55
N ASP A 146 5.39 0.54 3.28
CA ASP A 146 4.24 1.36 2.88
C ASP A 146 2.93 0.64 3.17
N GLY A 147 2.87 -0.68 2.93
CA GLY A 147 1.70 -1.51 3.25
C GLY A 147 1.38 -1.54 4.74
N GLU A 148 2.39 -1.65 5.59
CA GLU A 148 2.23 -1.54 7.05
C GLU A 148 1.69 -0.16 7.46
N VAL A 149 2.26 0.92 6.91
CA VAL A 149 1.81 2.30 7.19
C VAL A 149 0.36 2.50 6.73
N TRP A 150 0.00 1.96 5.57
CA TRP A 150 -1.37 2.00 5.08
C TRP A 150 -2.33 1.21 5.99
N GLN A 151 -1.95 0.01 6.45
CA GLN A 151 -2.77 -0.77 7.38
C GLN A 151 -2.98 -0.02 8.71
N VAL A 152 -1.95 0.61 9.28
CA VAL A 152 -2.11 1.48 10.46
C VAL A 152 -3.00 2.68 10.16
N ALA A 153 -2.88 3.30 8.99
CA ALA A 153 -3.71 4.43 8.59
C ALA A 153 -5.19 4.05 8.53
N ILE A 154 -5.52 2.88 7.96
CA ILE A 154 -6.88 2.34 7.94
C ILE A 154 -7.38 2.05 9.35
N LEU A 155 -6.56 1.41 10.20
CA LEU A 155 -6.91 1.16 11.61
C LEU A 155 -7.21 2.47 12.35
N THR A 156 -6.37 3.48 12.16
CA THR A 156 -6.52 4.81 12.77
C THR A 156 -7.80 5.49 12.25
N ALA A 157 -8.07 5.43 10.95
CA ALA A 157 -9.26 6.02 10.34
C ALA A 157 -10.56 5.36 10.80
N ARG A 158 -10.56 4.04 11.01
CA ARG A 158 -11.70 3.30 11.57
C ARG A 158 -12.09 3.77 12.96
N GLN A 159 -11.13 4.22 13.77
CA GLN A 159 -11.42 4.71 15.11
C GLN A 159 -12.20 6.05 15.12
N ALA A 160 -12.23 6.81 14.02
CA ALA A 160 -13.06 8.00 13.91
C ALA A 160 -14.53 7.72 13.55
N GLY A 161 -14.91 6.46 13.37
CA GLY A 161 -16.29 6.03 13.12
C GLY A 161 -16.67 5.94 11.65
N ALA A 162 -16.24 6.92 10.82
CA ALA A 162 -16.56 6.94 9.39
C ALA A 162 -15.35 7.33 8.52
N ALA A 163 -15.27 6.76 7.32
CA ALA A 163 -14.31 7.17 6.30
C ALA A 163 -14.63 8.59 5.78
N GLY A 164 -13.60 9.32 5.36
CA GLY A 164 -13.69 10.74 4.97
C GLY A 164 -13.48 11.72 6.13
N LEU A 165 -13.65 11.28 7.37
CA LEU A 165 -13.38 12.14 8.53
C LEU A 165 -11.87 12.23 8.80
N PRO A 166 -11.36 13.44 9.10
CA PRO A 166 -9.97 13.60 9.48
C PRO A 166 -9.71 13.04 10.89
N VAL A 167 -8.62 12.31 11.04
CA VAL A 167 -8.18 11.72 12.32
C VAL A 167 -6.78 12.21 12.65
N THR A 168 -6.58 12.65 13.88
CA THR A 168 -5.26 13.08 14.37
C THR A 168 -4.52 11.94 15.05
N PHE A 169 -3.20 11.88 14.87
CA PHE A 169 -2.34 10.85 15.43
C PHE A 169 -0.92 11.37 15.67
N SER A 170 -0.16 10.67 16.51
CA SER A 170 1.28 10.88 16.69
C SER A 170 2.11 9.86 15.89
N LEU A 171 3.23 10.29 15.30
CA LEU A 171 4.16 9.35 14.65
C LEU A 171 4.74 8.33 15.65
N ASN A 172 4.96 8.72 16.90
CA ASN A 172 5.45 7.80 17.93
C ASN A 172 4.43 6.70 18.26
N GLU A 173 3.13 7.00 18.22
CA GLU A 173 2.08 5.99 18.40
C GLU A 173 2.12 4.96 17.27
N TRP A 174 2.28 5.42 16.02
CA TRP A 174 2.44 4.53 14.88
C TRP A 174 3.75 3.73 14.95
N CYS A 175 4.85 4.30 15.44
CA CYS A 175 6.09 3.56 15.68
C CYS A 175 5.87 2.39 16.64
N ARG A 176 5.13 2.59 17.74
CA ARG A 176 4.80 1.50 18.69
C ARG A 176 3.99 0.38 18.03
N VAL A 177 2.97 0.73 17.25
CA VAL A 177 2.13 -0.27 16.55
C VAL A 177 2.96 -1.06 15.54
N LEU A 178 3.85 -0.37 14.83
CA LEU A 178 4.72 -0.94 13.80
C LEU A 178 6.00 -1.58 14.35
N ASN A 179 6.16 -1.69 15.68
CA ASN A 179 7.36 -2.23 16.32
C ASN A 179 8.65 -1.54 15.83
N ARG A 180 8.62 -0.21 15.66
CA ARG A 180 9.75 0.63 15.24
C ARG A 180 10.21 1.52 16.40
N ARG A 181 11.46 1.99 16.32
CA ARG A 181 12.05 2.86 17.35
C ARG A 181 11.29 4.18 17.47
N GLU A 182 10.86 4.51 18.69
CA GLU A 182 10.24 5.80 19.01
C GLU A 182 11.26 6.93 19.09
N ASN A 183 10.80 8.17 18.90
CA ASN A 183 11.64 9.39 18.97
C ASN A 183 12.85 9.37 18.05
N ASP A 184 12.82 8.54 17.00
CA ASP A 184 13.88 8.44 16.02
C ASP A 184 13.50 9.22 14.74
N GLN A 185 14.33 10.20 14.39
CA GLN A 185 14.08 11.10 13.27
C GLN A 185 14.05 10.33 11.93
N ARG A 186 14.89 9.31 11.77
CA ARG A 186 14.95 8.50 10.55
C ARG A 186 13.67 7.69 10.39
N THR A 187 13.23 7.02 11.44
CA THR A 187 11.96 6.25 11.48
C THR A 187 10.76 7.13 11.20
N ASN A 188 10.66 8.29 11.86
CA ASN A 188 9.58 9.25 11.65
C ASN A 188 9.56 9.76 10.20
N THR A 189 10.73 10.09 9.65
CA THR A 189 10.86 10.53 8.25
C THR A 189 10.45 9.43 7.28
N ALA A 190 10.78 8.16 7.57
CA ALA A 190 10.36 7.03 6.74
C ALA A 190 8.83 6.86 6.70
N ILE A 191 8.14 6.99 7.84
CA ILE A 191 6.66 6.95 7.89
C ILE A 191 6.07 8.10 7.08
N VAL A 192 6.61 9.32 7.21
CA VAL A 192 6.13 10.49 6.45
C VAL A 192 6.36 10.31 4.94
N ARG A 193 7.48 9.70 4.53
CA ARG A 193 7.71 9.36 3.12
C ARG A 193 6.69 8.34 2.61
N SER A 194 6.39 7.30 3.39
CA SER A 194 5.33 6.34 3.06
C SER A 194 3.98 7.02 2.89
N LEU A 195 3.61 7.90 3.82
CA LEU A 195 2.37 8.68 3.73
C LEU A 195 2.28 9.51 2.44
N LYS A 196 3.37 10.18 2.04
CA LYS A 196 3.41 10.94 0.78
C LYS A 196 3.21 10.05 -0.45
N ARG A 197 3.84 8.87 -0.49
CA ARG A 197 3.66 7.90 -1.58
C ARG A 197 2.24 7.36 -1.64
N LEU A 198 1.66 7.04 -0.48
CA LEU A 198 0.29 6.58 -0.35
C LEU A 198 -0.76 7.65 -0.74
N MET A 199 -0.44 8.94 -0.57
CA MET A 199 -1.30 10.02 -1.08
C MET A 199 -1.32 10.09 -2.61
N GLY A 200 -0.19 9.81 -3.26
CA GLY A 200 -0.07 9.76 -4.73
C GLY A 200 -0.43 8.40 -5.35
N ALA A 201 -0.87 7.45 -4.54
CA ALA A 201 -1.19 6.08 -4.94
C ALA A 201 -2.66 5.98 -5.37
N PHE A 202 -2.89 6.04 -6.69
CA PHE A 202 -4.21 5.92 -7.30
C PHE A 202 -4.46 4.48 -7.79
N LEU A 203 -5.63 3.95 -7.44
CA LEU A 203 -6.11 2.63 -7.84
C LEU A 203 -7.30 2.76 -8.76
N MET A 204 -7.30 1.99 -9.84
CA MET A 204 -8.46 1.71 -10.68
C MET A 204 -8.75 0.22 -10.56
N VAL A 205 -9.84 -0.11 -9.89
CA VAL A 205 -10.22 -1.48 -9.56
C VAL A 205 -11.50 -1.82 -10.31
N GLU A 206 -11.42 -2.83 -11.18
CA GLU A 206 -12.57 -3.46 -11.83
C GLU A 206 -12.84 -4.79 -11.11
N ASN A 207 -13.99 -4.90 -10.44
CA ASN A 207 -14.45 -6.15 -9.85
C ASN A 207 -15.24 -6.94 -10.89
N ARG A 208 -14.68 -8.07 -11.34
CA ARG A 208 -15.28 -8.88 -12.42
C ARG A 208 -16.51 -9.65 -11.99
N GLU A 209 -16.70 -9.84 -10.68
CA GLU A 209 -17.86 -10.53 -10.15
C GLU A 209 -19.03 -9.56 -9.95
N SER A 210 -18.80 -8.42 -9.31
CA SER A 210 -19.88 -7.43 -9.08
C SER A 210 -20.16 -6.53 -10.30
N GLY A 211 -19.20 -6.39 -11.22
CA GLY A 211 -19.27 -5.43 -12.33
C GLY A 211 -19.05 -3.98 -11.90
N GLU A 212 -18.63 -3.74 -10.66
CA GLU A 212 -18.37 -2.39 -10.13
C GLU A 212 -16.93 -1.94 -10.39
N ASP A 213 -16.80 -0.69 -10.85
CA ASP A 213 -15.53 -0.01 -11.02
C ASP A 213 -15.32 1.04 -9.92
N VAL A 214 -14.18 0.95 -9.23
CA VAL A 214 -13.83 1.85 -8.12
C VAL A 214 -12.48 2.50 -8.39
N TRP A 215 -12.48 3.83 -8.48
CA TRP A 215 -11.27 4.62 -8.71
C TRP A 215 -10.98 5.48 -7.48
N VAL A 216 -9.85 5.25 -6.81
CA VAL A 216 -9.63 5.78 -5.47
C VAL A 216 -8.14 5.92 -5.13
N ASN A 217 -7.79 6.94 -4.34
CA ASN A 217 -6.47 7.05 -3.71
C ASN A 217 -6.41 6.24 -2.42
N LEU A 218 -5.26 5.65 -2.11
CA LEU A 218 -5.07 4.90 -0.86
C LEU A 218 -5.17 5.77 0.41
N ILE A 219 -4.70 7.01 0.34
CA ILE A 219 -4.87 8.03 1.37
C ILE A 219 -5.29 9.34 0.68
N GLU A 220 -6.32 10.01 1.19
CA GLU A 220 -6.84 11.23 0.56
C GLU A 220 -6.03 12.45 0.96
N ARG A 221 -5.80 12.64 2.26
CA ARG A 221 -5.09 13.81 2.79
C ARG A 221 -4.17 13.43 3.94
N VAL A 222 -3.03 14.11 4.00
CA VAL A 222 -2.13 14.13 5.17
C VAL A 222 -1.76 15.57 5.46
N LYS A 223 -1.94 16.02 6.70
CA LYS A 223 -1.56 17.36 7.16
C LYS A 223 -0.78 17.25 8.45
N ARG A 224 0.25 18.07 8.61
CA ARG A 224 0.92 18.27 9.90
C ARG A 224 0.37 19.55 10.53
N ASP A 225 -0.07 19.47 11.77
CA ASP A 225 -0.39 20.65 12.56
C ASP A 225 0.93 21.28 13.07
N PRO A 226 1.26 22.52 12.67
CA PRO A 226 2.48 23.18 13.13
C PRO A 226 2.48 23.49 14.63
N THR A 227 1.30 23.62 15.25
CA THR A 227 1.17 24.01 16.66
C THR A 227 1.34 22.80 17.59
N SER A 228 0.59 21.72 17.37
CA SER A 228 0.69 20.51 18.18
C SER A 228 1.80 19.55 17.72
N GLY A 229 2.31 19.73 16.51
CA GLY A 229 3.24 18.78 15.88
C GLY A 229 2.61 17.45 15.45
N ARG A 230 1.30 17.26 15.68
CA ARG A 230 0.55 16.05 15.33
C ARG A 230 0.28 15.99 13.82
N TYR A 231 0.04 14.76 13.35
CA TYR A 231 -0.38 14.51 11.98
C TYR A 231 -1.87 14.26 11.94
N MET A 232 -2.48 14.61 10.83
CA MET A 232 -3.89 14.39 10.53
C MET A 232 -3.97 13.64 9.21
N ILE A 233 -4.72 12.55 9.16
CA ILE A 233 -5.00 11.79 7.93
C ILE A 233 -6.51 11.80 7.64
N SER A 234 -6.89 11.74 6.36
CA SER A 234 -8.24 11.33 5.94
C SER A 234 -8.14 10.25 4.87
N ILE A 235 -9.08 9.30 4.93
CA ILE A 235 -9.21 8.22 3.97
C ILE A 235 -10.39 8.53 3.06
N ASN A 236 -10.24 8.32 1.76
CA ASN A 236 -11.31 8.59 0.80
C ASN A 236 -12.52 7.68 1.10
N PRO A 237 -13.74 8.23 1.28
CA PRO A 237 -14.96 7.44 1.51
C PRO A 237 -15.20 6.34 0.47
N LEU A 238 -14.81 6.56 -0.80
CA LEU A 238 -14.97 5.57 -1.87
C LEU A 238 -14.15 4.29 -1.62
N ILE A 239 -13.11 4.33 -0.80
CA ILE A 239 -12.33 3.13 -0.50
C ILE A 239 -13.18 2.11 0.28
N VAL A 240 -14.23 2.56 0.97
CA VAL A 240 -15.08 1.72 1.83
C VAL A 240 -15.75 0.61 1.04
N SER A 241 -16.06 0.82 -0.25
CA SER A 241 -16.62 -0.25 -1.10
C SER A 241 -15.68 -1.46 -1.19
N LEU A 242 -14.36 -1.25 -1.18
CA LEU A 242 -13.36 -2.32 -1.16
C LEU A 242 -13.32 -3.11 0.15
N PHE A 243 -13.94 -2.60 1.21
CA PHE A 243 -13.99 -3.24 2.53
C PHE A 243 -15.31 -3.99 2.81
N THR A 244 -16.25 -3.98 1.86
CA THR A 244 -17.57 -4.59 2.04
C THR A 244 -17.50 -6.12 1.96
N ASP A 245 -16.84 -6.62 0.91
CA ASP A 245 -16.77 -8.03 0.52
C ASP A 245 -15.30 -8.47 0.27
N ASP A 246 -15.01 -9.77 0.40
CA ASP A 246 -13.66 -10.38 0.27
C ASP A 246 -12.59 -9.67 1.13
N VAL A 247 -12.79 -9.72 2.45
CA VAL A 247 -11.92 -9.05 3.43
C VAL A 247 -11.41 -10.02 4.49
N THR A 248 -10.16 -9.86 4.91
CA THR A 248 -9.52 -10.70 5.93
C THR A 248 -8.97 -9.85 7.07
N GLU A 249 -9.11 -10.33 8.30
CA GLU A 249 -8.41 -9.75 9.45
C GLU A 249 -6.91 -10.06 9.37
N ILE A 250 -6.09 -9.00 9.37
CA ILE A 250 -4.63 -9.11 9.30
C ILE A 250 -4.03 -8.76 10.67
N ASP A 251 -3.25 -9.69 11.23
CA ASP A 251 -2.50 -9.49 12.47
C ASP A 251 -1.29 -8.58 12.21
N LEU A 252 -1.52 -7.28 12.25
CA LEU A 252 -0.50 -6.28 11.98
C LEU A 252 0.67 -6.33 12.98
N ARG A 253 0.43 -6.74 14.24
CA ARG A 253 1.50 -6.85 15.24
C ARG A 253 2.44 -7.99 14.89
N ARG A 254 1.90 -9.14 14.44
CA ARG A 254 2.71 -10.24 13.92
C ARG A 254 3.49 -9.80 12.70
N LYS A 255 2.82 -9.16 11.72
CA LYS A 255 3.49 -8.62 10.53
C LYS A 255 4.65 -7.68 10.86
N ALA A 256 4.43 -6.74 11.79
CA ALA A 256 5.41 -5.74 12.18
C ALA A 256 6.67 -6.33 12.84
N ARG A 257 6.59 -7.54 13.41
CA ARG A 257 7.75 -8.26 13.97
C ARG A 257 8.57 -8.99 12.91
N LEU A 258 8.01 -9.26 11.73
CA LEU A 258 8.72 -9.91 10.64
C LEU A 258 9.79 -8.98 10.08
N ARG A 259 10.91 -9.55 9.65
CA ARG A 259 12.06 -8.79 9.13
C ARG A 259 12.04 -8.76 7.61
N SER A 260 11.87 -9.90 6.95
CA SER A 260 11.90 -9.94 5.50
C SER A 260 10.61 -9.40 4.89
N SER A 261 10.75 -8.64 3.80
CA SER A 261 9.60 -8.17 3.01
C SER A 261 8.78 -9.36 2.48
N LEU A 262 9.42 -10.47 2.14
CA LEU A 262 8.72 -11.65 1.66
C LEU A 262 7.90 -12.32 2.75
N ALA A 263 8.42 -12.45 3.98
CA ALA A 263 7.61 -12.93 5.11
C ALA A 263 6.40 -12.02 5.36
N LYS A 264 6.58 -10.70 5.32
CA LYS A 264 5.48 -9.73 5.46
C LYS A 264 4.42 -9.86 4.37
N TRP A 265 4.84 -10.10 3.12
CA TRP A 265 3.90 -10.32 2.02
C TRP A 265 3.18 -11.67 2.17
N MET A 266 3.92 -12.74 2.45
CA MET A 266 3.37 -14.09 2.66
C MET A 266 2.41 -14.12 3.86
N HIS A 267 2.70 -13.35 4.92
CA HIS A 267 1.81 -13.18 6.06
C HIS A 267 0.42 -12.72 5.62
N ASP A 268 0.35 -11.63 4.84
CA ASP A 268 -0.92 -11.08 4.40
C ASP A 268 -1.61 -12.03 3.43
N TYR A 269 -0.86 -12.55 2.45
CA TYR A 269 -1.39 -13.46 1.43
C TYR A 269 -2.02 -14.73 2.04
N PHE A 270 -1.26 -15.45 2.88
CA PHE A 270 -1.71 -16.70 3.48
C PHE A 270 -2.64 -16.49 4.68
N SER A 271 -2.79 -15.26 5.20
CA SER A 271 -3.90 -14.95 6.11
C SER A 271 -5.25 -15.06 5.39
N THR A 272 -5.31 -14.73 4.09
CA THR A 272 -6.54 -14.78 3.29
C THR A 272 -6.97 -16.20 2.86
N HIS A 273 -6.19 -17.23 3.21
CA HIS A 273 -6.42 -18.62 2.79
C HIS A 273 -6.59 -19.53 4.01
N SER A 274 -7.77 -20.13 4.16
CA SER A 274 -8.00 -21.16 5.19
C SER A 274 -7.31 -22.48 4.84
N HIS A 275 -7.33 -22.86 3.57
CA HIS A 275 -6.69 -24.08 3.05
C HIS A 275 -5.84 -23.73 1.82
N PRO A 276 -4.57 -23.34 2.01
CA PRO A 276 -3.69 -22.96 0.90
C PRO A 276 -3.45 -24.11 -0.07
N ILE A 277 -3.61 -23.83 -1.37
CA ILE A 277 -3.26 -24.77 -2.45
C ILE A 277 -1.77 -24.63 -2.76
N PRO A 278 -1.06 -25.72 -3.13
CA PRO A 278 0.35 -25.63 -3.52
C PRO A 278 0.59 -24.60 -4.63
N MET A 279 1.50 -23.65 -4.37
CA MET A 279 1.77 -22.53 -5.27
C MET A 279 3.17 -22.64 -5.88
N ALA A 280 3.27 -22.51 -7.20
CA ALA A 280 4.57 -22.46 -7.89
C ALA A 280 5.40 -21.24 -7.44
N LEU A 281 6.71 -21.42 -7.27
CA LEU A 281 7.60 -20.35 -6.82
C LEU A 281 7.64 -19.16 -7.79
N GLU A 282 7.49 -19.41 -9.09
CA GLU A 282 7.37 -18.39 -10.13
C GLU A 282 6.14 -17.52 -9.90
N ARG A 283 5.01 -18.15 -9.56
CA ARG A 283 3.75 -17.43 -9.29
C ARG A 283 3.85 -16.63 -8.00
N LEU A 284 4.52 -17.18 -6.98
CA LEU A 284 4.79 -16.48 -5.73
C LEU A 284 5.69 -15.25 -5.98
N GLN A 285 6.73 -15.38 -6.80
CA GLN A 285 7.60 -14.28 -7.21
C GLN A 285 6.82 -13.16 -7.89
N GLU A 286 5.93 -13.51 -8.84
CA GLU A 286 5.09 -12.56 -9.55
C GLU A 286 4.13 -11.82 -8.61
N LEU A 287 3.38 -12.56 -7.78
CA LEU A 287 2.38 -12.00 -6.86
C LEU A 287 2.99 -11.18 -5.72
N SER A 288 4.19 -11.54 -5.27
CA SER A 288 4.94 -10.78 -4.26
C SER A 288 5.61 -9.53 -4.83
N GLY A 289 5.58 -9.33 -6.15
CA GLY A 289 6.23 -8.21 -6.82
C GLY A 289 7.75 -8.25 -6.68
N MET A 290 8.34 -9.44 -6.49
CA MET A 290 9.79 -9.61 -6.59
C MET A 290 10.23 -9.33 -8.03
N ALA A 291 11.47 -8.86 -8.21
CA ALA A 291 11.97 -8.54 -9.53
C ALA A 291 11.97 -9.79 -10.43
N ALA A 292 11.40 -9.66 -11.64
CA ALA A 292 11.19 -10.79 -12.56
C ALA A 292 12.51 -11.47 -12.98
N ASN A 293 13.63 -10.73 -13.01
CA ASN A 293 14.96 -11.25 -13.31
C ASN A 293 15.63 -11.96 -12.11
N THR A 294 14.96 -12.09 -10.96
CA THR A 294 15.51 -12.84 -9.83
C THR A 294 15.54 -14.32 -10.18
N ALA A 295 16.72 -14.92 -10.19
CA ALA A 295 16.87 -16.36 -10.45
C ALA A 295 16.08 -17.19 -9.42
N LEU A 296 15.42 -18.26 -9.87
CA LEU A 296 14.59 -19.11 -9.02
C LEU A 296 15.32 -19.69 -7.81
N ARG A 297 16.63 -19.97 -7.93
CA ARG A 297 17.46 -20.39 -6.79
C ARG A 297 17.46 -19.36 -5.65
N ASN A 298 17.48 -18.07 -5.99
CA ASN A 298 17.46 -16.96 -5.02
C ASN A 298 16.05 -16.77 -4.46
N VAL A 299 15.01 -16.96 -5.27
CA VAL A 299 13.62 -17.00 -4.80
C VAL A 299 13.45 -18.11 -3.76
N ARG A 300 13.95 -19.31 -4.04
CA ARG A 300 13.87 -20.46 -3.13
C ARG A 300 14.56 -20.20 -1.79
N ILE A 301 15.72 -19.54 -1.79
CA ILE A 301 16.43 -19.14 -0.55
C ILE A 301 15.56 -18.18 0.27
N LYS A 302 15.08 -17.09 -0.35
CA LYS A 302 14.24 -16.09 0.31
C LYS A 302 12.92 -16.67 0.83
N VAL A 303 12.32 -17.61 0.11
CA VAL A 303 11.10 -18.30 0.55
C VAL A 303 11.39 -19.17 1.77
N ARG A 304 12.53 -19.86 1.85
CA ARG A 304 12.90 -20.63 3.06
C ARG A 304 13.10 -19.73 4.27
N GLU A 305 13.81 -18.62 4.12
CA GLU A 305 13.97 -17.61 5.18
C GLU A 305 12.60 -17.10 5.66
N ALA A 306 11.70 -16.79 4.71
CA ALA A 306 10.35 -16.34 5.03
C ALA A 306 9.50 -17.41 5.73
N ILE A 307 9.63 -18.69 5.35
CA ILE A 307 8.98 -19.82 6.03
C ILE A 307 9.45 -19.91 7.48
N GLU A 308 10.76 -19.84 7.71
CA GLU A 308 11.34 -19.90 9.05
C GLU A 308 10.85 -18.75 9.93
N GLU A 309 10.83 -17.52 9.41
CA GLU A 309 10.25 -16.37 10.13
C GLU A 309 8.77 -16.57 10.47
N LEU A 310 7.97 -17.11 9.55
CA LEU A 310 6.54 -17.33 9.75
C LEU A 310 6.20 -18.54 10.64
N GLN A 311 7.15 -19.47 10.81
CA GLN A 311 7.07 -20.57 11.77
C GLN A 311 7.50 -20.15 13.18
N THR A 312 8.43 -19.20 13.29
CA THR A 312 9.00 -18.75 14.58
C THR A 312 8.31 -17.51 15.15
N CYS A 313 7.55 -16.77 14.34
CA CYS A 313 6.75 -15.65 14.83
C CYS A 313 5.68 -16.10 15.84
N GLU A 314 5.25 -15.19 16.71
CA GLU A 314 4.22 -15.45 17.71
C GLU A 314 2.97 -14.60 17.43
N PRO A 315 1.76 -15.19 17.32
CA PRO A 315 1.50 -16.61 17.10
C PRO A 315 2.09 -17.08 15.76
N PRO A 316 2.48 -18.35 15.62
CA PRO A 316 2.99 -18.88 14.36
C PRO A 316 1.89 -18.88 13.30
N LEU A 317 2.21 -18.42 12.10
CA LEU A 317 1.28 -18.51 10.97
C LEU A 317 1.40 -19.86 10.27
N PHE A 318 2.63 -20.36 10.13
CA PHE A 318 2.94 -21.62 9.47
C PHE A 318 3.28 -22.70 10.47
N ALA A 319 2.82 -23.92 10.20
CA ALA A 319 3.23 -25.11 10.93
C ALA A 319 4.56 -25.64 10.38
N LYS A 320 5.20 -26.54 11.14
CA LYS A 320 6.45 -27.22 10.74
C LYS A 320 6.32 -28.04 9.45
N GLY A 321 5.10 -28.40 9.05
CA GLY A 321 4.82 -29.13 7.81
C GLY A 321 4.88 -28.29 6.53
N THR A 322 5.11 -26.97 6.61
CA THR A 322 5.27 -26.12 5.42
C THR A 322 6.61 -26.40 4.74
N VAL A 323 6.57 -26.85 3.48
CA VAL A 323 7.75 -27.30 2.73
C VAL A 323 7.72 -26.83 1.27
N ILE A 324 8.87 -26.85 0.62
CA ILE A 324 9.00 -26.61 -0.82
C ILE A 324 9.29 -27.96 -1.49
N GLU A 325 8.38 -28.42 -2.35
CA GLU A 325 8.50 -29.65 -3.11
C GLU A 325 8.29 -29.38 -4.59
N ARG A 326 9.20 -29.85 -5.45
CA ARG A 326 9.11 -29.70 -6.93
C ARG A 326 8.80 -28.26 -7.37
N ASP A 327 9.49 -27.28 -6.77
CA ASP A 327 9.29 -25.84 -7.01
C ASP A 327 7.88 -25.31 -6.74
N LYS A 328 7.15 -26.02 -5.87
CA LYS A 328 5.89 -25.58 -5.31
C LYS A 328 6.02 -25.44 -3.80
N LEU A 329 5.44 -24.36 -3.27
CA LEU A 329 5.30 -24.14 -1.86
C LEU A 329 4.02 -24.82 -1.37
N HIS A 330 4.17 -25.76 -0.44
CA HIS A 330 3.09 -26.43 0.27
C HIS A 330 2.97 -25.80 1.66
N VAL A 331 1.88 -25.07 1.91
CA VAL A 331 1.69 -24.37 3.20
C VAL A 331 0.72 -25.12 4.09
N VAL A 332 1.18 -25.44 5.31
CA VAL A 332 0.34 -25.92 6.40
C VAL A 332 0.16 -24.78 7.41
N LYS A 333 -1.07 -24.38 7.66
CA LYS A 333 -1.40 -23.26 8.55
C LYS A 333 -1.36 -23.70 10.01
N ALA A 334 -0.65 -22.94 10.86
CA ALA A 334 -0.70 -23.09 12.30
C ALA A 334 -1.83 -22.27 12.93
N THR A 335 -2.11 -21.08 12.37
CA THR A 335 -3.19 -20.20 12.81
C THR A 335 -4.01 -19.74 11.61
N ASN A 336 -5.33 -19.74 11.73
CA ASN A 336 -6.24 -19.18 10.74
C ASN A 336 -6.68 -17.77 11.13
N SER A 337 -6.80 -16.90 10.12
CA SER A 337 -7.34 -15.56 10.30
C SER A 337 -8.84 -15.56 10.04
N LEU A 338 -9.55 -14.60 10.64
CA LEU A 338 -10.97 -14.41 10.34
C LEU A 338 -11.11 -13.79 8.95
N PHE A 339 -11.92 -14.43 8.11
CA PHE A 339 -12.12 -14.06 6.72
C PHE A 339 -13.61 -13.98 6.40
N ARG A 340 -14.02 -12.93 5.70
CA ARG A 340 -15.36 -12.79 5.12
C ARG A 340 -15.26 -13.06 3.61
N PRO A 341 -15.91 -14.12 3.10
CA PRO A 341 -15.90 -14.42 1.68
C PRO A 341 -16.57 -13.32 0.86
N PRO A 342 -16.24 -13.20 -0.44
CA PRO A 342 -17.01 -12.36 -1.34
C PRO A 342 -18.47 -12.78 -1.30
N LYS A 343 -19.37 -11.80 -1.31
CA LYS A 343 -20.80 -12.08 -1.40
C LYS A 343 -21.06 -12.78 -2.74
N PRO A 344 -21.69 -13.97 -2.74
CA PRO A 344 -22.01 -14.64 -3.98
C PRO A 344 -22.93 -13.73 -4.79
N VAL A 345 -22.56 -13.47 -6.03
CA VAL A 345 -23.45 -12.82 -6.98
C VAL A 345 -24.60 -13.80 -7.18
N VAL A 346 -25.78 -13.43 -6.71
CA VAL A 346 -27.00 -14.10 -7.14
C VAL A 346 -27.05 -13.83 -8.62
N VAL A 347 -26.61 -14.80 -9.43
CA VAL A 347 -26.92 -14.83 -10.84
C VAL A 347 -28.44 -14.80 -10.84
N ALA A 348 -29.02 -13.65 -11.15
CA ALA A 348 -30.43 -13.58 -11.43
C ALA A 348 -30.62 -14.59 -12.55
N THR A 349 -31.17 -15.76 -12.22
CA THR A 349 -31.81 -16.61 -13.20
C THR A 349 -32.86 -15.70 -13.80
N VAL A 350 -32.51 -15.09 -14.94
CA VAL A 350 -33.49 -14.48 -15.80
C VAL A 350 -34.48 -15.61 -16.02
N PRO A 351 -35.73 -15.53 -15.49
CA PRO A 351 -36.71 -16.54 -15.80
C PRO A 351 -36.75 -16.62 -17.32
N PRO A 352 -36.76 -17.83 -17.93
CA PRO A 352 -36.81 -17.94 -19.37
C PRO A 352 -37.93 -17.03 -19.82
N LYS A 353 -37.56 -15.99 -20.59
CA LYS A 353 -38.48 -14.99 -21.10
C LYS A 353 -39.63 -15.80 -21.68
N ALA A 354 -40.82 -15.68 -21.09
CA ALA A 354 -41.99 -16.36 -21.60
C ALA A 354 -42.05 -16.03 -23.07
N VAL A 355 -41.81 -17.04 -23.91
CA VAL A 355 -41.97 -16.92 -25.35
C VAL A 355 -43.46 -16.70 -25.50
N MET A 356 -43.85 -15.44 -25.62
CA MET A 356 -45.17 -15.11 -26.15
C MET A 356 -45.27 -15.85 -27.47
N PRO A 357 -46.33 -16.62 -27.73
CA PRO A 357 -46.54 -17.17 -29.06
C PRO A 357 -46.53 -15.99 -30.02
N LEU A 358 -45.64 -16.08 -31.01
CA LEU A 358 -45.57 -15.16 -32.13
C LEU A 358 -46.97 -15.12 -32.74
N ALA A 359 -47.64 -13.98 -32.62
CA ALA A 359 -48.82 -13.72 -33.42
C ALA A 359 -48.34 -13.70 -34.88
N ASP A 360 -48.74 -14.72 -35.63
CA ASP A 360 -48.67 -14.76 -37.09
C ASP A 360 -49.52 -13.60 -37.61
N ASP A 361 -48.94 -12.39 -37.77
CA ASP A 361 -49.55 -11.29 -38.53
C ASP A 361 -48.58 -10.11 -38.71
N ILE A 362 -47.36 -10.36 -39.22
CA ILE A 362 -46.55 -9.32 -39.89
C ILE A 362 -45.82 -9.95 -41.08
N SER A 363 -46.56 -10.28 -42.15
CA SER A 363 -45.96 -10.61 -43.46
C SER A 363 -46.25 -9.58 -44.56
N ASP A 364 -46.87 -8.43 -44.26
CA ASP A 364 -47.44 -7.57 -45.32
C ASP A 364 -46.97 -6.11 -45.34
N ALA A 365 -45.76 -5.80 -44.87
CA ALA A 365 -45.27 -4.41 -44.86
C ALA A 365 -43.95 -4.11 -45.58
N LEU A 366 -43.21 -5.06 -46.16
CA LEU A 366 -41.94 -4.76 -46.87
C LEU A 366 -41.68 -5.63 -48.11
N ALA A 367 -42.62 -5.67 -49.05
CA ALA A 367 -42.41 -6.21 -50.40
C ALA A 367 -42.41 -5.08 -51.44
N GLU A 368 -41.31 -4.34 -51.52
CA GLU A 368 -41.07 -3.36 -52.58
C GLU A 368 -40.80 -4.14 -53.90
N ARG A 369 -41.86 -4.35 -54.69
CA ARG A 369 -41.80 -5.13 -55.93
C ARG A 369 -40.96 -4.43 -56.99
N ASP A 370 -39.78 -4.98 -57.28
CA ASP A 370 -38.89 -4.56 -58.37
C ASP A 370 -39.57 -4.74 -59.76
N ARG A 371 -40.05 -3.62 -60.32
CA ARG A 371 -40.83 -3.54 -61.58
C ARG A 371 -40.00 -3.61 -62.87
N ARG A 372 -38.68 -3.83 -62.80
CA ARG A 372 -37.83 -3.91 -63.99
C ARG A 372 -38.19 -5.11 -64.89
N SER A 373 -38.11 -4.89 -66.20
CA SER A 373 -38.46 -5.89 -67.21
C SER A 373 -37.45 -7.06 -67.21
N THR A 374 -37.87 -8.23 -67.69
CA THR A 374 -37.01 -9.43 -67.74
C THR A 374 -35.75 -9.22 -68.57
N ALA A 375 -35.81 -8.39 -69.61
CA ALA A 375 -34.65 -8.02 -70.43
C ALA A 375 -33.65 -7.14 -69.65
N GLU A 376 -34.13 -6.23 -68.81
CA GLU A 376 -33.28 -5.37 -67.96
C GLU A 376 -32.60 -6.17 -66.85
N LYS A 377 -33.29 -7.15 -66.28
CA LYS A 377 -32.73 -8.08 -65.28
C LYS A 377 -31.63 -8.97 -65.88
N ALA A 378 -31.78 -9.37 -67.15
CA ALA A 378 -30.75 -10.14 -67.87
C ALA A 378 -29.50 -9.29 -68.20
N ALA A 379 -29.68 -8.04 -68.64
CA ALA A 379 -28.57 -7.13 -68.92
C ALA A 379 -27.77 -6.77 -67.65
N ALA A 380 -28.44 -6.59 -66.51
CA ALA A 380 -27.78 -6.33 -65.21
C ALA A 380 -26.96 -7.54 -64.71
N ARG A 381 -27.41 -8.76 -64.98
CA ARG A 381 -26.67 -10.00 -64.67
C ARG A 381 -25.47 -10.21 -65.60
N GLN A 382 -25.58 -9.84 -66.87
CA GLN A 382 -24.48 -9.95 -67.82
C GLN A 382 -23.34 -8.96 -67.49
N ARG A 383 -23.68 -7.73 -67.08
CA ARG A 383 -22.70 -6.70 -66.68
C ARG A 383 -21.96 -7.03 -65.40
N SER A 384 -22.61 -7.70 -64.45
CA SER A 384 -21.97 -8.13 -63.19
C SER A 384 -21.04 -9.33 -63.37
N ARG A 385 -21.18 -10.12 -64.45
CA ARG A 385 -20.35 -11.30 -64.72
C ARG A 385 -19.06 -11.02 -65.51
N VAL A 386 -18.90 -9.83 -66.10
CA VAL A 386 -17.70 -9.41 -66.85
C VAL A 386 -16.74 -8.58 -65.98
N ALA A 387 -17.17 -8.20 -64.77
CA ALA A 387 -16.39 -7.37 -63.85
C ALA A 387 -15.75 -8.15 -62.67
N LEU A 388 -15.57 -9.46 -62.80
CA LEU A 388 -14.82 -10.31 -61.86
C LEU A 388 -13.67 -11.02 -62.58
#